data_AF-A0A959EZB8-F1
#
_entry.id   AF-A0A959EZB8-F1
#
_cell.length_a   1.000
_cell.length_b   1.000
_cell.length_c   1.000
_cell.angle_alpha   90.00
_cell.angle_beta   90.00
_cell.angle_gamma   90.00
#
_symmetry.space_group_name_H-M   'P 1'
#
loop_
_entity.id
_entity.type
_entity.pdbx_description
1 polymer ?
#
loop_
_entity_poly.entity_id
_entity_poly.type
_entity_poly.pdbx_seq_one_letter_code
_entity_poly.pdbx_strand_id
1 'polypeptide(L)'
;PAEAEAESVSKTLEYAYDDWCIAQMAKALGRSDDYLTYLRRAQYYKNLFDPSTGFFRARMNQQWVEPFDPSEVNFHFTEANAWQYAFYAP
;
A
#
# COMPACT_ATOMS: atom_id res chain seq x y z
N PRO A 1 6.81 1.30 7.65
CA PRO A 1 6.30 2.52 8.33
C PRO A 1 7.07 3.74 7.85
N ALA A 2 6.45 4.92 7.83
CA ALA A 2 7.07 6.12 7.24
C ALA A 2 8.35 6.59 7.98
N GLU A 3 8.49 6.24 9.25
CA GLU A 3 9.68 6.48 10.09
C GLU A 3 10.88 5.59 9.71
N ALA A 4 10.63 4.46 9.05
CA ALA A 4 11.67 3.48 8.72
C ALA A 4 12.02 3.49 7.22
N GLU A 5 11.07 3.88 6.37
CA GLU A 5 11.19 3.73 4.92
C GLU A 5 10.51 4.92 4.21
N ALA A 6 11.26 5.62 3.36
CA ALA A 6 10.71 6.66 2.49
C ALA A 6 9.78 6.05 1.44
N GLU A 7 8.86 6.86 0.91
CA GLU A 7 7.88 6.46 -0.12
C GLU A 7 6.97 5.31 0.32
N SER A 8 6.73 5.23 1.64
CA SER A 8 6.07 4.08 2.27
C SER A 8 4.67 3.78 1.73
N VAL A 9 3.92 4.79 1.28
CA VAL A 9 2.57 4.59 0.74
C VAL A 9 2.66 3.94 -0.63
N SER A 10 3.42 4.53 -1.55
CA SER A 10 3.66 3.98 -2.89
C SER A 10 4.20 2.55 -2.82
N LYS A 11 5.27 2.32 -2.04
CA LYS A 11 5.83 0.98 -1.83
C LYS A 11 4.79 -0.02 -1.34
N THR A 12 3.96 0.35 -0.36
CA THR A 12 2.96 -0.58 0.17
C THR A 12 1.88 -0.92 -0.87
N LEU A 13 1.46 0.05 -1.67
CA LEU A 13 0.45 -0.14 -2.73
C LEU A 13 1.01 -1.01 -3.87
N GLU A 14 2.23 -0.72 -4.33
CA GLU A 14 2.91 -1.51 -5.36
C GLU A 14 3.23 -2.93 -4.88
N TYR A 15 3.76 -3.08 -3.67
CA TYR A 15 4.03 -4.41 -3.11
C TYR A 15 2.76 -5.23 -2.92
N ALA A 16 1.63 -4.61 -2.60
CA ALA A 16 0.36 -5.32 -2.50
C ALA A 16 -0.06 -5.89 -3.87
N TYR A 17 0.14 -5.15 -4.96
CA TYR A 17 -0.11 -5.64 -6.31
C TYR A 17 0.87 -6.75 -6.72
N ASP A 18 2.15 -6.58 -6.44
CA ASP A 18 3.17 -7.61 -6.72
C ASP A 18 2.89 -8.90 -5.94
N ASP A 19 2.52 -8.78 -4.66
CA ASP A 19 2.12 -9.93 -3.84
C ASP A 19 0.86 -10.61 -4.39
N TRP A 20 -0.08 -9.87 -4.98
CA TRP A 20 -1.20 -10.47 -5.69
C TRP A 20 -0.71 -11.27 -6.90
N CYS A 21 0.18 -10.73 -7.72
CA CYS A 21 0.76 -11.44 -8.86
C CYS A 21 1.45 -12.75 -8.42
N ILE A 22 2.21 -12.72 -7.32
CA ILE A 22 2.85 -13.91 -6.73
C ILE A 22 1.79 -14.92 -6.28
N ALA A 23 0.73 -14.47 -5.60
CA ALA A 23 -0.36 -15.33 -5.17
C ALA A 23 -1.01 -16.06 -6.35
N GLN A 24 -1.27 -15.35 -7.44
CA GLN A 24 -1.87 -15.94 -8.64
C GLN A 24 -0.95 -16.98 -9.31
N MET A 25 0.36 -16.74 -9.33
CA MET A 25 1.34 -17.73 -9.80
C MET A 25 1.37 -18.96 -8.88
N ALA A 26 1.41 -18.77 -7.56
CA ALA A 26 1.39 -19.86 -6.59
C ALA A 26 0.14 -20.73 -6.74
N LYS A 27 -1.03 -20.10 -6.98
CA LYS A 27 -2.28 -20.79 -7.28
C LYS A 27 -2.18 -21.65 -8.55
N ALA A 28 -1.60 -21.12 -9.63
CA ALA A 28 -1.40 -21.86 -10.89
C ALA A 28 -0.46 -23.06 -10.72
N LEU A 29 0.51 -22.98 -9.82
CA LEU A 29 1.47 -24.05 -9.50
C LEU A 29 0.96 -25.03 -8.43
N GLY A 30 -0.26 -24.86 -7.91
CA GLY A 30 -0.81 -25.70 -6.84
C GLY A 30 -0.17 -25.50 -5.46
N ARG A 31 0.55 -24.41 -5.24
CA ARG A 31 1.23 -24.09 -3.98
C ARG A 31 0.30 -23.32 -3.03
N SER A 32 -0.53 -24.06 -2.31
CA SER A 32 -1.62 -23.48 -1.49
C SER A 32 -1.13 -22.59 -0.35
N ASP A 33 -0.04 -22.97 0.35
CA ASP A 33 0.48 -22.19 1.47
C ASP A 33 1.07 -20.84 1.02
N ASP A 34 1.81 -20.85 -0.09
CA ASP A 34 2.32 -19.64 -0.74
C ASP A 34 1.15 -18.75 -1.19
N TYR A 35 0.15 -19.33 -1.86
CA TYR A 35 -1.05 -18.60 -2.30
C TYR A 35 -1.71 -17.87 -1.14
N LEU A 36 -1.99 -18.56 -0.02
CA LEU A 36 -2.65 -17.94 1.14
C LEU A 36 -1.78 -16.86 1.79
N THR A 37 -0.46 -17.07 1.83
CA THR A 37 0.49 -16.11 2.40
C THR A 37 0.52 -14.82 1.59
N TYR A 38 0.73 -14.92 0.29
CA TYR A 38 0.84 -13.77 -0.60
C TYR A 38 -0.52 -13.10 -0.84
N LEU A 39 -1.62 -13.87 -0.89
CA LEU A 39 -2.97 -13.30 -0.96
C LEU A 39 -3.29 -12.44 0.27
N ARG A 40 -2.83 -12.85 1.47
CA ARG A 40 -2.99 -12.03 2.67
C ARG A 40 -2.19 -10.73 2.57
N ARG A 41 -0.93 -10.81 2.14
CA ARG A 41 -0.05 -9.63 1.99
C ARG A 41 -0.56 -8.67 0.92
N ALA A 42 -1.14 -9.18 -0.16
CA ALA A 42 -1.81 -8.40 -1.20
C ALA A 42 -2.97 -7.53 -0.68
N GLN A 43 -3.43 -7.74 0.55
CA GLN A 43 -4.47 -6.92 1.19
C GLN A 43 -3.91 -5.82 2.10
N TYR A 44 -2.58 -5.69 2.24
CA TYR A 44 -1.96 -4.76 3.18
C TYR A 44 -2.14 -3.28 2.81
N TYR A 45 -2.52 -2.96 1.56
CA TYR A 45 -2.97 -1.62 1.18
C TYR A 45 -4.11 -1.11 2.09
N LYS A 46 -4.97 -2.01 2.59
CA LYS A 46 -6.08 -1.67 3.51
C LYS A 46 -5.60 -1.07 4.81
N ASN A 47 -4.38 -1.37 5.25
CA ASN A 47 -3.81 -0.81 6.47
C ASN A 47 -3.47 0.68 6.33
N LEU A 48 -3.34 1.17 5.09
CA LEU A 48 -3.04 2.57 4.78
C LEU A 48 -4.26 3.37 4.33
N PHE A 49 -5.41 2.73 4.12
CA PHE A 49 -6.64 3.43 3.78
C PHE A 49 -7.22 4.13 5.01
N ASP A 50 -7.30 5.46 4.95
CA ASP A 50 -7.96 6.28 5.95
C ASP A 50 -9.39 6.61 5.50
N PRO A 51 -10.42 6.00 6.12
CA PRO A 51 -11.81 6.22 5.71
C PRO A 51 -12.31 7.65 5.98
N SER A 52 -11.64 8.43 6.85
CA SER A 52 -12.05 9.80 7.15
C SER A 52 -11.71 10.79 6.04
N THR A 53 -10.63 10.51 5.29
CA THR A 53 -10.17 11.34 4.17
C THR A 53 -10.46 10.70 2.80
N GLY A 54 -10.65 9.37 2.76
CA GLY A 54 -10.85 8.62 1.53
C GLY A 54 -9.56 8.33 0.76
N PHE A 55 -8.39 8.55 1.38
CA PHE A 55 -7.08 8.39 0.75
C PHE A 55 -6.22 7.34 1.45
N PHE A 56 -5.23 6.83 0.71
CA PHE A 56 -4.11 6.13 1.31
C PHE A 56 -3.17 7.14 1.97
N ARG A 57 -2.90 6.98 3.26
CA ARG A 57 -2.07 7.90 4.05
C ARG A 57 -0.86 7.20 4.64
N ALA A 58 0.22 7.96 4.82
CA ALA A 58 1.39 7.47 5.53
C ALA A 58 1.05 7.22 7.01
N ARG A 59 1.62 6.15 7.57
CA ARG A 59 1.58 5.87 9.01
C ARG A 59 2.96 6.01 9.63
N MET A 60 3.01 6.75 10.73
CA MET A 60 4.17 6.90 11.60
C MET A 60 3.80 6.56 13.04
N ASN A 61 4.55 5.67 13.70
CA ASN A 61 4.24 5.22 15.07
C ASN A 61 2.78 4.74 15.23
N GLN A 62 2.27 4.01 14.22
CA GLN A 62 0.88 3.52 14.13
C GLN A 62 -0.21 4.60 13.98
N GLN A 63 0.15 5.87 13.90
CA GLN A 63 -0.79 6.97 13.66
C GLN A 63 -0.66 7.49 12.23
N TRP A 64 -1.72 8.11 11.71
CA TRP A 64 -1.64 8.82 10.43
C TRP A 64 -0.76 10.06 10.58
N VAL A 65 0.07 10.33 9.57
CA VAL A 65 0.86 11.56 9.54
C VAL A 65 -0.06 12.77 9.36
N GLU A 66 0.18 13.82 10.16
CA GLU A 66 -0.52 15.10 10.10
C GLU A 66 0.48 16.27 10.05
N PRO A 67 0.15 17.39 9.38
CA PRO A 67 -1.08 17.63 8.60
C PRO A 67 -1.14 16.79 7.32
N PHE A 68 -2.33 16.66 6.73
CA PHE A 68 -2.52 15.93 5.46
C PHE A 68 -3.15 16.83 4.40
N ASP A 69 -2.45 16.99 3.28
CA ASP A 69 -2.95 17.61 2.05
C ASP A 69 -2.82 16.59 0.91
N PRO A 70 -3.93 16.11 0.31
CA PRO A 70 -3.86 15.10 -0.75
C PRO A 70 -3.24 15.60 -2.06
N SER A 71 -3.06 16.91 -2.22
CA SER A 71 -2.41 17.52 -3.38
C SER A 71 -0.90 17.70 -3.22
N GLU A 72 -0.38 17.57 -2.01
CA GLU A 72 1.04 17.75 -1.70
C GLU A 72 1.90 16.64 -2.31
N VAL A 73 2.99 17.03 -2.95
CA VAL A 73 4.08 16.13 -3.35
C VAL A 73 5.10 16.08 -2.22
N ASN A 74 5.24 14.92 -1.58
CA ASN A 74 6.11 14.72 -0.43
C ASN A 74 6.79 13.34 -0.49
N PHE A 75 7.58 13.00 0.53
CA PHE A 75 8.35 11.75 0.58
C PHE A 75 7.55 10.52 1.01
N HIS A 76 6.22 10.59 1.07
CA HIS A 76 5.38 9.42 1.33
C HIS A 76 4.94 8.72 0.04
N PHE A 77 4.96 9.44 -1.08
CA PHE A 77 4.62 8.96 -2.41
C PHE A 77 5.82 9.12 -3.35
N THR A 78 6.01 8.17 -4.27
CA THR A 78 7.05 8.24 -5.29
C THR A 78 6.58 9.12 -6.45
N GLU A 79 7.21 10.29 -6.64
CA GLU A 79 6.99 11.24 -7.75
C GLU A 79 5.53 11.66 -7.97
N ALA A 80 4.71 11.62 -6.92
CA ALA A 80 3.26 11.80 -7.01
C ALA A 80 2.66 12.37 -5.71
N ASN A 81 1.34 12.53 -5.70
CA ASN A 81 0.55 12.85 -4.52
C ASN A 81 -0.55 11.80 -4.26
N ALA A 82 -1.33 12.02 -3.20
CA ALA A 82 -2.36 11.07 -2.77
C ALA A 82 -3.48 10.90 -3.81
N TRP A 83 -3.80 11.95 -4.58
CA TRP A 83 -4.80 11.86 -5.66
C TRP A 83 -4.41 10.87 -6.75
N GLN A 84 -3.14 10.86 -7.15
CA GLN A 84 -2.65 9.95 -8.19
C GLN A 84 -2.64 8.51 -7.70
N TYR A 85 -2.27 8.28 -6.43
CA TYR A 85 -2.25 6.93 -5.83
C TYR A 85 -3.60 6.44 -5.31
N ALA A 86 -4.62 7.30 -5.21
CA ALA A 86 -5.93 6.94 -4.68
C ALA A 86 -6.59 5.75 -5.39
N PHE A 87 -6.22 5.52 -6.65
CA PHE A 87 -6.80 4.48 -7.50
C PHE A 87 -5.91 3.24 -7.63
N TYR A 88 -4.75 3.20 -6.96
CA TYR A 88 -3.77 2.11 -7.11
C TYR A 88 -4.13 0.90 -6.21
N ALA A 89 -5.23 0.23 -6.56
CA ALA A 89 -5.63 -1.07 -6.04
C ALA A 89 -6.34 -1.89 -7.15
N PRO A 90 -5.61 -2.26 -8.23
CA PRO A 90 -6.16 -2.93 -9.40
C PRO A 90 -6.55 -4.39 -9.16
#